data_AF-J9G7B0-F1
#
_entry.id   AF-J9G7B0-F1
#
_cell.length_a   1.000
_cell.length_b   1.000
_cell.length_c   1.000
_cell.angle_alpha   90.00
_cell.angle_beta   90.00
_cell.angle_gamma   90.00
#
_symmetry.space_group_name_H-M   'P 1'
#
loop_
_entity.id
_entity.type
_entity.pdbx_description
1 polymer ?
#
loop_
_entity_poly.entity_id
_entity_poly.type
_entity_poly.pdbx_seq_one_letter_code
_entity_poly.pdbx_strand_id
1 'polypeptide(L)'
;MTGDASDREKFQKWAETLEMAIGNPLYHWSHLELKKYFGYEGHLCGETAQEVWDLCNEKIRTEHLTARKMVKMSNVNLICTTDDPVDSLEWHRNLAEDKSFATRVLPAWRPDKAMYIEKPNYTAYIDKLAEVSGVQIDSFEALKKALSLRMDFFQSMGCVVSDHGLEYVMHEMADEEEIERIFKKRLSGEAVSRIEELRFKTAFMLAMGEEYARRGWIMQLHYGVKRDN
;
A
#
# COMPACT_ATOMS: atom_id res chain seq x y z
N MET A 1 13.38 19.76 -2.18
CA MET A 1 12.11 19.00 -2.30
C MET A 1 11.58 18.58 -0.93
N THR A 2 12.28 17.75 -0.15
CA THR A 2 11.80 17.21 1.15
C THR A 2 12.39 17.85 2.42
N GLY A 3 13.15 18.95 2.29
CA GLY A 3 13.72 19.67 3.44
C GLY A 3 12.77 20.72 4.04
N ASP A 4 13.33 21.61 4.88
CA ASP A 4 12.56 22.52 5.75
C ASP A 4 12.08 23.84 5.09
N ALA A 5 12.25 23.98 3.76
CA ALA A 5 11.69 25.13 3.04
C ALA A 5 10.15 25.18 3.19
N SER A 6 9.58 26.38 3.11
CA SER A 6 8.13 26.55 3.25
C SER A 6 7.36 25.88 2.11
N ASP A 7 6.10 25.53 2.36
CA ASP A 7 5.23 24.93 1.33
C ASP A 7 5.04 25.87 0.14
N ARG A 8 5.01 27.19 0.38
CA ARG A 8 4.91 28.19 -0.70
C ARG A 8 6.15 28.20 -1.59
N GLU A 9 7.35 28.13 -1.01
CA GLU A 9 8.60 28.05 -1.77
C GLU A 9 8.69 26.75 -2.56
N LYS A 10 8.29 25.63 -1.95
CA LYS A 10 8.21 24.33 -2.63
C LYS A 10 7.22 24.37 -3.80
N PHE A 11 6.05 24.98 -3.62
CA PHE A 11 5.05 25.14 -4.68
C PHE A 11 5.57 26.04 -5.81
N GLN A 12 6.28 27.13 -5.50
CA GLN A 12 6.91 27.98 -6.52
C GLN A 12 7.84 27.14 -7.40
N LYS A 13 8.71 26.34 -6.78
CA LYS A 13 9.65 25.49 -7.52
C LYS A 13 8.98 24.37 -8.29
N TRP A 14 7.87 23.84 -7.81
CA TRP A 14 7.04 22.91 -8.58
C TRP A 14 6.48 23.57 -9.84
N ALA A 15 5.90 24.76 -9.73
CA ALA A 15 5.33 25.48 -10.87
C ALA A 15 6.38 25.84 -11.94
N GLU A 16 7.57 26.30 -11.52
CA GLU A 16 8.71 26.54 -12.42
C GLU A 16 9.21 25.24 -13.09
N THR A 17 9.14 24.10 -12.39
CA THR A 17 9.55 22.81 -12.95
C THR A 17 8.54 22.27 -13.96
N LEU A 18 7.25 22.54 -13.74
CA LEU A 18 6.16 22.01 -14.56
C LEU A 18 6.26 22.48 -16.02
N GLU A 19 6.82 23.66 -16.28
CA GLU A 19 7.07 24.18 -17.64
C GLU A 19 8.00 23.26 -18.46
N MET A 20 8.92 22.57 -17.80
CA MET A 20 9.83 21.61 -18.43
C MET A 20 9.21 20.22 -18.59
N ALA A 21 8.01 19.99 -18.05
CA ALA A 21 7.36 18.69 -18.01
C ALA A 21 6.37 18.46 -19.17
N ILE A 22 6.37 19.30 -20.20
CA ILE A 22 5.52 19.11 -21.39
C ILE A 22 5.84 17.74 -22.03
N GLY A 23 4.79 16.92 -22.22
CA GLY A 23 4.91 15.53 -22.66
C GLY A 23 5.00 14.50 -21.51
N ASN A 24 5.25 14.94 -20.28
CA ASN A 24 5.14 14.11 -19.08
C ASN A 24 3.69 14.13 -18.54
N PRO A 25 3.13 13.00 -18.07
CA PRO A 25 1.80 12.96 -17.46
C PRO A 25 1.57 13.96 -16.33
N LEU A 26 2.62 14.35 -15.60
CA LEU A 26 2.55 15.36 -14.52
C LEU A 26 2.01 16.70 -15.02
N TYR A 27 2.32 17.07 -16.27
CA TYR A 27 1.75 18.27 -16.89
C TYR A 27 0.24 18.15 -17.01
N HIS A 28 -0.26 17.02 -17.53
CA HIS A 28 -1.70 16.80 -17.67
C HIS A 28 -2.40 16.70 -16.31
N TRP A 29 -1.85 15.95 -15.36
CA TRP A 29 -2.46 15.76 -14.03
C TRP A 29 -2.59 17.06 -13.27
N SER A 30 -1.53 17.89 -13.26
CA SER A 30 -1.55 19.19 -12.58
C SER A 30 -2.71 20.07 -13.07
N HIS A 31 -2.89 20.17 -14.40
CA HIS A 31 -3.95 20.99 -14.98
C HIS A 31 -5.34 20.35 -14.85
N LEU A 32 -5.45 19.02 -14.93
CA LEU A 32 -6.71 18.32 -14.69
C LEU A 32 -7.21 18.49 -13.25
N GLU A 33 -6.31 18.41 -12.28
CA GLU A 33 -6.61 18.57 -10.85
C GLU A 33 -7.02 20.01 -10.54
N LEU A 34 -6.26 20.99 -11.04
CA LEU A 34 -6.58 22.42 -10.94
C LEU A 34 -7.95 22.74 -11.53
N LYS A 35 -8.25 22.23 -12.73
CA LYS A 35 -9.55 22.43 -13.35
C LYS A 35 -10.68 21.76 -12.55
N LYS A 36 -10.52 20.50 -12.16
CA LYS A 36 -11.61 19.73 -11.54
C LYS A 36 -11.96 20.21 -10.13
N TYR A 37 -10.96 20.44 -9.28
CA TYR A 37 -11.18 20.74 -7.87
C TYR A 37 -11.19 22.24 -7.59
N PHE A 38 -10.47 23.02 -8.39
CA PHE A 38 -10.30 24.45 -8.16
C PHE A 38 -10.90 25.33 -9.27
N GLY A 39 -11.40 24.74 -10.37
CA GLY A 39 -12.01 25.51 -11.47
C GLY A 39 -11.03 26.41 -12.22
N TYR A 40 -9.73 26.20 -12.06
CA TYR A 40 -8.70 26.98 -12.76
C TYR A 40 -8.52 26.42 -14.17
N GLU A 41 -8.73 27.28 -15.18
CA GLU A 41 -8.60 26.91 -16.61
C GLU A 41 -7.34 27.48 -17.26
N GLY A 42 -6.53 28.22 -16.52
CA GLY A 42 -5.23 28.70 -16.97
C GLY A 42 -4.16 27.60 -16.97
N HIS A 43 -2.91 28.01 -17.17
CA HIS A 43 -1.75 27.12 -17.07
C HIS A 43 -0.96 27.44 -15.80
N LEU A 44 -0.41 26.42 -15.14
CA LEU A 44 0.46 26.58 -13.99
C LEU A 44 1.91 26.67 -14.46
N CYS A 45 2.55 27.80 -14.16
CA CYS A 45 3.95 28.07 -14.43
C CYS A 45 4.55 28.97 -13.34
N GLY A 46 5.83 29.32 -13.45
CA GLY A 46 6.49 30.20 -12.49
C GLY A 46 5.77 31.55 -12.30
N GLU A 47 5.24 32.11 -13.39
CA GLU A 47 4.53 33.41 -13.39
C GLU A 47 3.13 33.32 -12.76
N THR A 48 2.37 32.25 -13.01
CA THR A 48 1.01 32.07 -12.49
C THR A 48 0.95 31.40 -11.11
N ALA A 49 2.09 30.96 -10.56
CA ALA A 49 2.16 30.24 -9.29
C ALA A 49 1.50 30.99 -8.12
N GLN A 50 1.68 32.31 -8.02
CA GLN A 50 1.07 33.08 -6.93
C GLN A 50 -0.46 33.12 -7.04
N GLU A 51 -0.98 33.39 -8.23
CA GLU A 51 -2.42 33.39 -8.51
C GLU A 51 -3.04 32.04 -8.16
N VAL A 52 -2.44 30.95 -8.64
CA VAL A 52 -2.94 29.59 -8.40
C VAL A 52 -2.87 29.23 -6.92
N TRP A 53 -1.80 29.59 -6.23
CA TRP A 53 -1.66 29.36 -4.79
C TRP A 53 -2.77 30.04 -3.99
N ASP A 54 -3.04 31.31 -4.28
CA ASP A 54 -4.06 32.09 -3.58
C ASP A 54 -5.47 31.56 -3.89
N LEU A 55 -5.77 31.27 -5.16
CA LEU A 55 -7.03 30.66 -5.60
C LEU A 55 -7.31 29.33 -4.88
N CYS A 56 -6.32 28.44 -4.86
CA CYS A 56 -6.47 27.12 -4.26
C CYS A 56 -6.71 27.23 -2.75
N ASN A 57 -5.93 28.05 -2.04
CA ASN A 57 -6.11 28.24 -0.60
C ASN A 57 -7.45 28.90 -0.25
N GLU A 58 -7.88 29.88 -1.05
CA GLU A 58 -9.18 30.51 -0.88
C GLU A 58 -10.31 29.50 -1.07
N LYS A 59 -10.24 28.65 -2.09
CA LYS A 59 -11.22 27.59 -2.32
C LYS A 59 -11.22 26.52 -1.25
N ILE A 60 -10.05 26.09 -0.76
CA ILE A 60 -9.97 25.11 0.33
C ILE A 60 -10.73 25.63 1.55
N ARG A 61 -10.52 26.91 1.89
CA ARG A 61 -11.16 27.57 3.04
C ARG A 61 -12.66 27.81 2.82
N THR A 62 -13.02 28.46 1.72
CA THR A 62 -14.41 28.92 1.46
C THR A 62 -15.35 27.78 1.08
N GLU A 63 -14.84 26.78 0.36
CA GLU A 63 -15.63 25.62 -0.03
C GLU A 63 -15.51 24.46 0.97
N HIS A 64 -14.70 24.58 2.03
CA HIS A 64 -14.42 23.49 2.97
C HIS A 64 -14.00 22.20 2.24
N LEU A 65 -13.00 22.28 1.36
CA LEU A 65 -12.49 21.14 0.59
C LEU A 65 -11.77 20.15 1.51
N THR A 66 -12.53 19.24 2.10
CA THR A 66 -12.02 18.10 2.85
C THR A 66 -11.75 16.92 1.93
N ALA A 67 -10.95 15.94 2.39
CA ALA A 67 -10.74 14.68 1.67
C ALA A 67 -12.07 14.00 1.29
N ARG A 68 -13.02 13.90 2.24
CA ARG A 68 -14.35 13.33 1.98
C ARG A 68 -15.14 14.12 0.95
N LYS A 69 -15.05 15.46 0.96
CA LYS A 69 -15.69 16.30 -0.05
C LYS A 69 -15.10 16.05 -1.43
N MET A 70 -13.78 15.96 -1.56
CA MET A 70 -13.11 15.68 -2.83
C MET A 70 -13.45 14.28 -3.36
N VAL A 71 -13.51 13.27 -2.50
CA VAL A 71 -13.97 11.91 -2.86
C VAL A 71 -15.41 11.95 -3.41
N LYS A 72 -16.31 12.69 -2.75
CA LYS A 72 -17.69 12.88 -3.20
C LYS A 72 -17.77 13.64 -4.54
N MET A 73 -17.00 14.71 -4.72
CA MET A 73 -16.91 15.46 -5.99
C MET A 73 -16.43 14.58 -7.14
N SER A 74 -15.58 13.59 -6.84
CA SER A 74 -15.11 12.60 -7.81
C SER A 74 -16.09 11.43 -8.03
N ASN A 75 -17.26 11.45 -7.40
CA ASN A 75 -18.28 10.41 -7.51
C ASN A 75 -17.74 8.99 -7.24
N VAL A 76 -16.86 8.85 -6.25
CA VAL A 76 -16.22 7.58 -5.92
C VAL A 76 -17.18 6.72 -5.08
N ASN A 77 -17.51 5.53 -5.57
CA ASN A 77 -18.38 4.58 -4.87
C ASN A 77 -17.63 3.67 -3.89
N LEU A 78 -16.38 3.35 -4.20
CA LEU A 78 -15.56 2.40 -3.46
C LEU A 78 -14.09 2.80 -3.57
N ILE A 79 -13.38 2.72 -2.45
CA ILE A 79 -11.94 2.81 -2.34
C ILE A 79 -11.46 1.49 -1.73
N CYS A 80 -10.42 0.89 -2.32
CA CYS A 80 -9.66 -0.17 -1.68
C CYS A 80 -8.30 0.39 -1.29
N THR A 81 -8.00 0.44 0.01
CA THR A 81 -6.67 0.81 0.51
C THR A 81 -5.73 -0.39 0.41
N THR A 82 -4.45 -0.17 0.68
CA THR A 82 -3.45 -1.25 0.75
C THR A 82 -2.97 -1.34 2.18
N ASP A 83 -3.19 -2.50 2.82
CA ASP A 83 -3.09 -2.67 4.26
C ASP A 83 -2.26 -3.91 4.60
N ASP A 84 -1.48 -3.81 5.68
CA ASP A 84 -0.57 -4.84 6.13
C ASP A 84 -1.31 -5.86 7.04
N PRO A 85 -1.01 -7.17 6.97
CA PRO A 85 -1.61 -8.19 7.84
C PRO A 85 -1.67 -7.85 9.34
N VAL A 86 -0.73 -7.04 9.83
CA VAL A 86 -0.64 -6.65 11.25
C VAL A 86 -1.48 -5.42 11.61
N ASP A 87 -2.16 -4.80 10.64
CA ASP A 87 -2.92 -3.58 10.88
C ASP A 87 -4.23 -3.85 11.65
N SER A 88 -4.63 -2.88 12.48
CA SER A 88 -5.84 -2.97 13.30
C SER A 88 -7.12 -2.77 12.49
N LEU A 89 -7.03 -2.18 11.30
CA LEU A 89 -8.15 -1.76 10.45
C LEU A 89 -9.21 -0.91 11.20
N GLU A 90 -8.80 -0.18 12.25
CA GLU A 90 -9.71 0.60 13.09
C GLU A 90 -10.47 1.67 12.29
N TRP A 91 -9.78 2.30 11.32
CA TRP A 91 -10.37 3.35 10.49
C TRP A 91 -11.36 2.78 9.48
N HIS A 92 -11.15 1.57 8.97
CA HIS A 92 -12.14 0.87 8.14
C HIS A 92 -13.40 0.58 8.92
N ARG A 93 -13.28 0.11 10.16
CA ARG A 93 -14.44 -0.10 11.05
C ARG A 93 -15.19 1.21 11.28
N ASN A 94 -14.48 2.27 11.68
CA ASN A 94 -15.08 3.59 11.92
C ASN A 94 -15.81 4.12 10.67
N LEU A 95 -15.22 3.95 9.48
CA LEU A 95 -15.83 4.38 8.21
C LEU A 95 -17.03 3.52 7.80
N ALA A 96 -17.02 2.22 8.08
CA ALA A 96 -18.15 1.34 7.80
C ALA A 96 -19.37 1.66 8.69
N GLU A 97 -19.12 2.13 9.91
CA GLU A 97 -20.15 2.53 10.87
C GLU A 97 -20.69 3.96 10.60
N ASP A 98 -19.86 4.84 10.03
CA ASP A 98 -20.20 6.23 9.72
C ASP A 98 -21.17 6.38 8.53
N LYS A 99 -22.46 6.53 8.83
CA LYS A 99 -23.53 6.70 7.82
C LYS A 99 -23.48 8.04 7.08
N SER A 100 -22.65 8.99 7.49
CA SER A 100 -22.49 10.27 6.80
C SER A 100 -21.62 10.17 5.55
N PHE A 101 -20.87 9.07 5.39
CA PHE A 101 -19.96 8.86 4.27
C PHE A 101 -20.40 7.68 3.40
N ALA A 102 -20.88 7.99 2.19
CA ALA A 102 -21.46 6.99 1.29
C ALA A 102 -20.42 6.12 0.57
N THR A 103 -19.19 6.62 0.38
CA THR A 103 -18.11 5.87 -0.26
C THR A 103 -17.66 4.74 0.65
N ARG A 104 -17.70 3.51 0.15
CA ARG A 104 -17.17 2.36 0.88
C ARG A 104 -15.65 2.42 0.86
N VAL A 105 -15.01 2.14 1.99
CA VAL A 105 -13.55 2.03 2.11
C VAL A 105 -13.23 0.65 2.64
N LEU A 106 -12.68 -0.21 1.77
CA LEU A 106 -12.38 -1.60 2.08
C LEU A 106 -10.85 -1.79 2.13
N PRO A 107 -10.35 -2.71 2.96
CA PRO A 107 -8.93 -3.03 2.97
C PRO A 107 -8.55 -3.95 1.79
N ALA A 108 -7.32 -3.83 1.31
CA ALA A 108 -6.68 -4.82 0.43
C ALA A 108 -5.47 -5.42 1.16
N TRP A 109 -5.42 -6.74 1.19
CA TRP A 109 -4.41 -7.51 1.92
C TRP A 109 -3.05 -7.49 1.21
N ARG A 110 -2.00 -6.93 1.83
CA ARG A 110 -0.65 -6.89 1.27
C ARG A 110 0.40 -7.49 2.22
N PRO A 111 0.73 -8.80 2.11
CA PRO A 111 1.58 -9.50 3.06
C PRO A 111 3.08 -9.44 2.72
N ASP A 112 3.54 -8.39 2.02
CA ASP A 112 4.92 -8.28 1.53
C ASP A 112 5.96 -8.51 2.64
N LYS A 113 5.75 -7.93 3.83
CA LYS A 113 6.69 -8.09 4.97
C LYS A 113 6.74 -9.51 5.53
N ALA A 114 5.66 -10.28 5.41
CA ALA A 114 5.64 -11.70 5.79
C ALA A 114 6.38 -12.59 4.78
N MET A 115 6.46 -12.13 3.52
CA MET A 115 7.13 -12.82 2.42
C MET A 115 8.63 -12.49 2.34
N TYR A 116 9.02 -11.25 2.64
CA TYR A 116 10.40 -10.77 2.51
C TYR A 116 11.31 -11.21 3.67
N ILE A 117 11.50 -12.53 3.77
CA ILE A 117 12.30 -13.21 4.79
C ILE A 117 13.74 -12.69 4.89
N GLU A 118 14.29 -12.19 3.80
CA GLU A 118 15.65 -11.63 3.72
C GLU A 118 15.80 -10.28 4.42
N LYS A 119 14.70 -9.58 4.75
CA LYS A 119 14.78 -8.23 5.27
C LYS A 119 15.28 -8.21 6.73
N PRO A 120 16.10 -7.21 7.13
CA PRO A 120 16.65 -7.13 8.48
C PRO A 120 15.58 -7.13 9.58
N ASN A 121 14.45 -6.48 9.33
CA ASN A 121 13.34 -6.33 10.27
C ASN A 121 12.33 -7.49 10.24
N TYR A 122 12.62 -8.60 9.55
CA TYR A 122 11.69 -9.72 9.41
C TYR A 122 11.26 -10.31 10.75
N THR A 123 12.19 -10.59 11.66
CA THR A 123 11.88 -11.19 12.97
C THR A 123 10.98 -10.30 13.81
N ALA A 124 11.28 -8.99 13.88
CA ALA A 124 10.42 -8.02 14.56
C ALA A 124 9.01 -7.93 13.95
N TYR A 125 8.89 -8.13 12.64
CA TYR A 125 7.58 -8.22 11.98
C TYR A 125 6.83 -9.52 12.36
N ILE A 126 7.53 -10.66 12.42
CA ILE A 126 6.96 -11.92 12.87
C ILE A 126 6.46 -11.83 14.32
N ASP A 127 7.20 -11.15 15.21
CA ASP A 127 6.75 -10.91 16.59
C ASP A 127 5.43 -10.12 16.63
N LYS A 128 5.33 -9.05 15.83
CA LYS A 128 4.10 -8.26 15.72
C LYS A 128 2.94 -9.07 15.15
N LEU A 129 3.21 -9.90 14.14
CA LEU A 129 2.20 -10.79 13.56
C LEU A 129 1.74 -11.84 14.56
N ALA A 130 2.64 -12.39 15.36
CA ALA A 130 2.31 -13.33 16.45
C ALA A 130 1.40 -12.67 17.48
N GLU A 131 1.72 -11.44 17.89
CA GLU A 131 0.90 -10.65 18.81
C GLU A 131 -0.53 -10.44 18.28
N VAL A 132 -0.68 -9.93 17.05
CA VAL A 132 -2.00 -9.57 16.50
C VAL A 132 -2.83 -10.78 16.03
N SER A 133 -2.20 -11.95 15.85
CA SER A 133 -2.87 -13.20 15.48
C SER A 133 -3.15 -14.10 16.69
N GLY A 134 -2.46 -13.89 17.81
CA GLY A 134 -2.52 -14.78 18.98
C GLY A 134 -1.88 -16.14 18.74
N VAL A 135 -1.03 -16.28 17.72
CA VAL A 135 -0.35 -17.52 17.36
C VAL A 135 1.15 -17.35 17.61
N GLN A 136 1.76 -18.27 18.35
CA GLN A 136 3.22 -18.37 18.40
C GLN A 136 3.73 -18.83 17.03
N ILE A 137 4.62 -18.05 16.41
CA ILE A 137 5.14 -18.32 15.07
C ILE A 137 6.58 -18.82 15.16
N ASP A 138 6.75 -20.14 15.26
CA ASP A 138 8.05 -20.83 15.36
C ASP A 138 8.34 -21.79 14.19
N SER A 139 7.43 -21.84 13.23
CA SER A 139 7.45 -22.69 12.04
C SER A 139 6.74 -22.01 10.88
N PHE A 140 7.05 -22.45 9.65
CA PHE A 140 6.34 -21.95 8.47
C PHE A 140 4.86 -22.34 8.51
N GLU A 141 4.54 -23.52 9.04
CA GLU A 141 3.16 -23.92 9.32
C GLU A 141 2.44 -22.95 10.28
N ALA A 142 3.10 -22.56 11.38
CA ALA A 142 2.54 -21.57 12.30
C ALA A 142 2.36 -20.19 11.65
N LEU A 143 3.27 -19.78 10.76
CA LEU A 143 3.12 -18.56 9.97
C LEU A 143 1.89 -18.62 9.06
N LYS A 144 1.67 -19.72 8.33
CA LYS A 144 0.47 -19.92 7.51
C LYS A 144 -0.81 -19.81 8.35
N LYS A 145 -0.82 -20.44 9.53
CA LYS A 145 -1.95 -20.36 10.48
C LYS A 145 -2.21 -18.93 10.96
N ALA A 146 -1.16 -18.21 11.36
CA ALA A 146 -1.27 -16.81 11.79
C ALA A 146 -1.85 -15.93 10.68
N LEU A 147 -1.32 -16.06 9.45
CA LEU A 147 -1.80 -15.31 8.30
C LEU A 147 -3.25 -15.66 7.94
N SER A 148 -3.64 -16.93 7.97
CA SER A 148 -5.03 -17.33 7.70
C SER A 148 -6.01 -16.72 8.71
N LEU A 149 -5.67 -16.67 10.00
CA LEU A 149 -6.48 -15.97 11.02
C LEU A 149 -6.57 -14.47 10.77
N ARG A 150 -5.46 -13.85 10.34
CA ARG A 150 -5.49 -12.43 9.94
C ARG A 150 -6.30 -12.22 8.67
N MET A 151 -6.30 -13.15 7.72
CA MET A 151 -7.19 -13.09 6.56
C MET A 151 -8.66 -13.21 6.95
N ASP A 152 -9.02 -14.04 7.94
CA ASP A 152 -10.39 -14.09 8.49
C ASP A 152 -10.80 -12.73 9.07
N PHE A 153 -9.90 -12.08 9.81
CA PHE A 153 -10.12 -10.73 10.31
C PHE A 153 -10.33 -9.72 9.17
N PHE A 154 -9.47 -9.72 8.15
CA PHE A 154 -9.61 -8.87 6.97
C PHE A 154 -10.93 -9.13 6.23
N GLN A 155 -11.32 -10.40 6.07
CA GLN A 155 -12.57 -10.78 5.44
C GLN A 155 -13.79 -10.26 6.25
N SER A 156 -13.70 -10.27 7.58
CA SER A 156 -14.73 -9.68 8.44
C SER A 156 -14.85 -8.15 8.28
N MET A 157 -13.81 -7.50 7.77
CA MET A 157 -13.79 -6.07 7.40
C MET A 157 -14.14 -5.82 5.93
N GLY A 158 -14.56 -6.84 5.19
CA GLY A 158 -14.97 -6.74 3.79
C GLY A 158 -13.84 -6.85 2.77
N CYS A 159 -12.65 -7.31 3.17
CA CYS A 159 -11.56 -7.62 2.24
C CYS A 159 -11.97 -8.74 1.27
N VAL A 160 -11.68 -8.53 -0.02
CA VAL A 160 -11.88 -9.51 -1.10
C VAL A 160 -10.73 -9.52 -2.12
N VAL A 161 -9.64 -8.81 -1.81
CA VAL A 161 -8.51 -8.63 -2.73
C VAL A 161 -7.20 -8.64 -1.95
N SER A 162 -6.20 -9.25 -2.58
CA SER A 162 -4.81 -9.25 -2.12
C SER A 162 -3.90 -8.61 -3.17
N ASP A 163 -2.80 -8.04 -2.70
CA ASP A 163 -1.78 -7.38 -3.50
C ASP A 163 -0.39 -7.82 -3.08
N HIS A 164 0.52 -8.02 -4.04
CA HIS A 164 1.88 -8.49 -3.79
C HIS A 164 2.87 -7.69 -4.64
N GLY A 165 3.89 -7.14 -3.99
CA GLY A 165 5.05 -6.56 -4.65
C GLY A 165 6.10 -7.62 -4.93
N LEU A 166 6.46 -7.81 -6.20
CA LEU A 166 7.49 -8.76 -6.62
C LEU A 166 8.58 -8.04 -7.42
N GLU A 167 9.84 -8.40 -7.22
CA GLU A 167 10.93 -7.93 -8.08
C GLU A 167 10.74 -8.51 -9.49
N TYR A 168 10.53 -9.82 -9.54
CA TYR A 168 10.15 -10.61 -10.72
C TYR A 168 9.29 -11.78 -10.24
N VAL A 169 8.65 -12.50 -11.16
CA VAL A 169 7.90 -13.71 -10.82
C VAL A 169 8.90 -14.86 -10.63
N MET A 170 9.25 -15.14 -9.37
CA MET A 170 10.18 -16.20 -9.00
C MET A 170 9.48 -17.56 -8.94
N HIS A 171 10.24 -18.63 -9.18
CA HIS A 171 9.80 -19.98 -8.97
C HIS A 171 11.01 -20.88 -8.70
N GLU A 172 11.15 -21.32 -7.45
CA GLU A 172 12.17 -22.26 -7.01
C GLU A 172 11.53 -23.20 -5.97
N MET A 173 11.36 -24.46 -6.34
CA MET A 173 10.68 -25.45 -5.47
C MET A 173 11.62 -25.98 -4.40
N ALA A 174 11.05 -26.27 -3.23
CA ALA A 174 11.69 -27.01 -2.15
C ALA A 174 10.63 -27.84 -1.42
N ASP A 175 11.06 -28.88 -0.72
CA ASP A 175 10.17 -29.64 0.16
C ASP A 175 9.86 -28.87 1.45
N GLU A 176 8.85 -29.34 2.18
CA GLU A 176 8.39 -28.69 3.42
C GLU A 176 9.47 -28.65 4.50
N GLU A 177 10.30 -29.70 4.60
CA GLU A 177 11.39 -29.78 5.58
C GLU A 177 12.44 -28.69 5.35
N GLU A 178 12.80 -28.45 4.08
CA GLU A 178 13.71 -27.40 3.67
C GLU A 178 13.15 -26.00 3.96
N ILE A 179 11.85 -25.77 3.69
CA ILE A 179 11.20 -24.48 4.00
C ILE A 179 11.19 -24.23 5.51
N GLU A 180 10.88 -25.25 6.31
CA GLU A 180 10.94 -25.16 7.77
C GLU A 180 12.35 -24.87 8.28
N ARG A 181 13.37 -25.50 7.67
CA ARG A 181 14.79 -25.23 7.98
C ARG A 181 15.18 -23.78 7.67
N ILE A 182 14.79 -23.28 6.50
CA ILE A 182 15.04 -21.88 6.09
C ILE A 182 14.36 -20.90 7.05
N PHE A 183 13.11 -21.17 7.43
CA PHE A 183 12.36 -20.32 8.33
C PHE A 183 12.99 -20.29 9.73
N LYS A 184 13.33 -21.45 10.30
CA LYS A 184 14.01 -21.54 11.61
C LYS A 184 15.37 -20.86 11.61
N LYS A 185 16.16 -21.04 10.55
CA LYS A 185 17.42 -20.33 10.34
C LYS A 185 17.21 -18.81 10.36
N ARG A 186 16.16 -18.30 9.72
CA ARG A 186 15.88 -16.86 9.78
C ARG A 186 15.51 -16.40 11.19
N LEU A 187 14.68 -17.17 11.90
CA LEU A 187 14.26 -16.85 13.27
C LEU A 187 15.40 -16.92 14.29
N SER A 188 16.46 -17.72 14.06
CA SER A 188 17.68 -17.70 14.89
C SER A 188 18.56 -16.46 14.68
N GLY A 189 18.18 -15.57 13.75
CA GLY A 189 18.90 -14.35 13.42
C GLY A 189 19.93 -14.52 12.30
N GLU A 190 20.06 -15.71 11.72
CA GLU A 190 20.96 -15.97 10.61
C GLU A 190 20.42 -15.38 9.29
N ALA A 191 21.34 -15.00 8.40
CA ALA A 191 20.99 -14.53 7.06
C ALA A 191 20.58 -15.71 6.16
N VAL A 192 19.55 -15.49 5.34
CA VAL A 192 19.19 -16.42 4.27
C VAL A 192 19.96 -16.07 3.00
N SER A 193 20.42 -17.10 2.31
CA SER A 193 21.02 -16.98 0.98
C SER A 193 19.94 -16.68 -0.07
N ARG A 194 20.35 -16.23 -1.25
CA ARG A 194 19.41 -15.93 -2.34
C ARG A 194 18.57 -17.15 -2.74
N ILE A 195 19.15 -18.35 -2.78
CA ILE A 195 18.37 -19.56 -3.14
C ILE A 195 17.34 -19.90 -2.06
N GLU A 196 17.69 -19.76 -0.79
CA GLU A 196 16.76 -19.97 0.34
C GLU A 196 15.62 -18.95 0.33
N GLU A 197 15.92 -17.68 0.02
CA GLU A 197 14.92 -16.62 -0.17
C GLU A 197 13.92 -16.98 -1.27
N LEU A 198 14.39 -17.42 -2.45
CA LEU A 198 13.51 -17.76 -3.57
C LEU A 198 12.62 -18.97 -3.28
N ARG A 199 13.16 -19.98 -2.58
CA ARG A 199 12.39 -21.14 -2.10
C ARG A 199 11.28 -20.73 -1.16
N PHE A 200 11.62 -19.94 -0.14
CA PHE A 200 10.65 -19.43 0.80
C PHE A 200 9.56 -18.60 0.12
N LYS A 201 9.93 -17.66 -0.77
CA LYS A 201 8.98 -16.82 -1.50
C LYS A 201 8.06 -17.65 -2.39
N THR A 202 8.57 -18.69 -3.04
CA THR A 202 7.76 -19.61 -3.85
C THR A 202 6.74 -20.35 -2.98
N ALA A 203 7.17 -20.96 -1.88
CA ALA A 203 6.29 -21.65 -0.95
C ALA A 203 5.24 -20.71 -0.32
N PHE A 204 5.65 -19.49 0.05
CA PHE A 204 4.77 -18.45 0.57
C PHE A 204 3.68 -18.08 -0.43
N MET A 205 4.05 -17.76 -1.68
CA MET A 205 3.10 -17.36 -2.72
C MET A 205 2.11 -18.48 -3.06
N LEU A 206 2.55 -19.75 -3.06
CA LEU A 206 1.66 -20.90 -3.27
C LEU A 206 0.65 -21.02 -2.12
N ALA A 207 1.11 -20.99 -0.87
CA ALA A 207 0.24 -21.08 0.31
C ALA A 207 -0.79 -19.93 0.38
N MET A 208 -0.35 -18.71 0.05
CA MET A 208 -1.24 -17.55 -0.02
C MET A 208 -2.25 -17.69 -1.17
N GLY A 209 -1.81 -18.13 -2.36
CA GLY A 209 -2.66 -18.38 -3.51
C GLY A 209 -3.79 -19.38 -3.22
N GLU A 210 -3.48 -20.47 -2.50
CA GLU A 210 -4.46 -21.45 -2.05
C GLU A 210 -5.51 -20.84 -1.11
N GLU A 211 -5.08 -20.04 -0.13
CA GLU A 211 -5.99 -19.32 0.78
C GLU A 211 -6.88 -18.32 0.02
N TYR A 212 -6.31 -17.58 -0.93
CA TYR A 212 -7.08 -16.64 -1.74
C TYR A 212 -8.13 -17.36 -2.59
N ALA A 213 -7.76 -18.47 -3.23
CA ALA A 213 -8.68 -19.29 -4.01
C ALA A 213 -9.82 -19.84 -3.13
N ARG A 214 -9.49 -20.36 -1.95
CA ARG A 214 -10.48 -20.87 -0.97
C ARG A 214 -11.49 -19.80 -0.54
N ARG A 215 -11.03 -18.55 -0.42
CA ARG A 215 -11.85 -17.40 0.01
C ARG A 215 -12.56 -16.68 -1.14
N GLY A 216 -12.23 -17.01 -2.39
CA GLY A 216 -12.71 -16.29 -3.57
C GLY A 216 -12.11 -14.87 -3.68
N TRP A 217 -10.92 -14.65 -3.15
CA TRP A 217 -10.23 -13.37 -3.23
C TRP A 217 -9.53 -13.18 -4.58
N ILE A 218 -9.50 -11.94 -5.06
CA ILE A 218 -8.68 -11.53 -6.21
C ILE A 218 -7.22 -11.48 -5.76
N MET A 219 -6.30 -12.01 -6.56
CA MET A 219 -4.86 -11.91 -6.33
C MET A 219 -4.22 -10.96 -7.36
N GLN A 220 -3.79 -9.79 -6.90
CA GLN A 220 -3.04 -8.83 -7.70
C GLN A 220 -1.54 -9.11 -7.53
N LEU A 221 -0.82 -9.12 -8.66
CA LEU A 221 0.63 -9.29 -8.70
C LEU A 221 1.27 -8.09 -9.40
N HIS A 222 1.94 -7.23 -8.65
CA HIS A 222 2.71 -6.11 -9.18
C HIS A 222 4.18 -6.49 -9.22
N TYR A 223 4.71 -6.75 -10.41
CA TYR A 223 6.10 -7.19 -10.60
C TYR A 223 6.92 -6.27 -11.51
N GLY A 224 8.24 -6.38 -11.43
CA GLY A 224 9.18 -5.62 -12.29
C GLY A 224 9.64 -4.29 -11.71
N VAL A 225 9.39 -4.04 -10.43
CA VAL A 225 9.79 -2.78 -9.78
C VAL A 225 11.14 -2.94 -9.10
N LYS A 226 12.14 -2.20 -9.60
CA LYS A 226 13.43 -2.05 -8.91
C LYS A 226 13.36 -0.87 -7.95
N ARG A 227 13.54 -1.14 -6.65
CA ARG A 227 13.46 -0.16 -5.55
C ARG A 227 14.85 0.11 -4.99
N ASP A 228 15.00 1.24 -4.30
CA ASP A 228 16.23 1.62 -3.58
C ASP A 228 17.47 1.64 -4.49
N ASN A 229 17.34 2.28 -5.66
CA ASN A 229 18.40 2.44 -6.67
C ASN A 229 19.43 3.50 -6.31
#